data_AF-A0A2S8BDJ4-F1
#
_entry.id   AF-A0A2S8BDJ4-F1
#
_cell.length_a   1.000
_cell.length_b   1.000
_cell.length_c   1.000
_cell.angle_alpha   90.00
_cell.angle_beta   90.00
_cell.angle_gamma   90.00
#
_symmetry.space_group_name_H-M   'P 1'
#
loop_
_entity.id
_entity.type
_entity.pdbx_description
1 polymer ?
#
loop_
_entity_poly.entity_id
_entity_poly.type
_entity_poly.pdbx_seq_one_letter_code
_entity_poly.pdbx_strand_id
1 'polypeptide(L)'
;MFPYDQPPTLPAMPTAGSRTGGFKIGRRDDCDIVVRDPLVSRIHATLIPTPAGPEIVDNISINGTFVNGRPVQRAMLRDGDVVTLGNSDFTVAGGTLAPRSVAPGSGGVQAERLRLTIDGHQLLSDVSFTARPGTLTAVIGPSGAGKSTLIKLLGGVERPSMGRVTFDGHDIHAEYASMRSRIGVVPQDDVVHRQLTVEQALGYAAELRLPPDSTAADRRQVVAEVIDELELTAHRNTRVDKLSGGQRKRASVAMELLTGPSLLILDEPTSGLDPALDRQVMSMLRRLADAGRVVVVVTHSLTYLRMCDQVLLLAPGGKTAFAGPPHAIDAAMGSSDWADIFAFVSADPDAAHYRYLTGEQRTPPPRRRRPSSRPAVPPASGGGGRSGA
;
A
#
# COMPACT_ATOMS: atom_id res chain seq x y z
N MET A 1 4.67 -3.86 -16.58
CA MET A 1 3.72 -4.88 -16.13
C MET A 1 4.48 -5.76 -15.17
N PHE A 2 4.31 -5.54 -13.87
CA PHE A 2 5.11 -6.20 -12.83
C PHE A 2 4.63 -7.65 -12.65
N PRO A 3 5.52 -8.60 -12.34
CA PRO A 3 5.15 -10.01 -12.18
C PRO A 3 4.24 -10.29 -10.97
N TYR A 4 4.07 -9.30 -10.08
CA TYR A 4 3.20 -9.35 -8.89
C TYR A 4 1.74 -8.97 -9.16
N ASP A 5 1.44 -8.47 -10.37
CA ASP A 5 0.16 -7.82 -10.70
C ASP A 5 -0.79 -8.74 -11.48
N GLN A 6 -0.39 -9.98 -11.75
CA GLN A 6 -1.29 -10.97 -12.33
C GLN A 6 -1.97 -11.76 -11.20
N PRO A 7 -3.31 -11.70 -11.09
CA PRO A 7 -4.02 -12.55 -10.16
C PRO A 7 -3.63 -14.00 -10.45
N PRO A 8 -3.38 -14.82 -9.41
CA PRO A 8 -2.96 -16.20 -9.59
C PRO A 8 -3.96 -16.92 -10.51
N THR A 9 -3.43 -17.57 -11.54
CA THR A 9 -4.22 -18.41 -12.44
C THR A 9 -4.77 -19.58 -11.64
N LEU A 10 -6.07 -19.55 -11.38
CA LEU A 10 -6.77 -20.61 -10.65
C LEU A 10 -7.03 -21.79 -11.57
N PRO A 11 -6.82 -23.03 -11.12
CA PRO A 11 -7.34 -24.20 -11.81
C PRO A 11 -8.87 -24.21 -11.71
N ALA A 12 -9.54 -24.63 -12.79
CA ALA A 12 -10.96 -24.91 -12.75
C ALA A 12 -11.24 -26.03 -11.73
N MET A 13 -12.34 -25.91 -10.98
CA MET A 13 -12.82 -26.96 -10.08
C MET A 13 -12.88 -28.29 -10.84
N PRO A 14 -12.29 -29.37 -10.32
CA PRO A 14 -12.68 -30.68 -10.79
C PRO A 14 -14.15 -30.88 -10.44
N THR A 15 -14.95 -31.29 -11.42
CA THR A 15 -16.26 -31.89 -11.16
C THR A 15 -16.11 -32.99 -10.10
N ALA A 16 -17.08 -33.09 -9.20
CA ALA A 16 -17.10 -34.05 -8.11
C ALA A 16 -16.60 -35.44 -8.59
N GLY A 17 -15.39 -35.82 -8.18
CA GLY A 17 -14.81 -37.13 -8.51
C GLY A 17 -13.31 -37.22 -8.83
N SER A 18 -12.53 -36.14 -8.99
CA SER A 18 -11.21 -36.28 -9.64
C SER A 18 -9.92 -36.13 -8.80
N ARG A 19 -9.91 -35.74 -7.52
CA ARG A 19 -8.67 -35.78 -6.71
C ARG A 19 -8.97 -36.04 -5.24
N THR A 20 -8.38 -37.11 -4.69
CA THR A 20 -8.39 -37.47 -3.26
C THR A 20 -7.34 -36.71 -2.45
N GLY A 21 -6.45 -35.95 -3.10
CA GLY A 21 -5.43 -35.11 -2.47
C GLY A 21 -5.81 -33.63 -2.49
N GLY A 22 -5.47 -32.90 -1.42
CA GLY A 22 -5.65 -31.45 -1.36
C GLY A 22 -4.81 -30.68 -2.39
N PHE A 23 -5.22 -29.46 -2.69
CA PHE A 23 -4.55 -28.55 -3.63
C PHE A 23 -3.40 -27.83 -2.96
N LYS A 24 -2.22 -27.88 -3.56
CA LYS A 24 -1.04 -27.18 -3.06
C LYS A 24 -1.10 -25.71 -3.44
N ILE A 25 -0.91 -24.85 -2.46
CA ILE A 25 -0.81 -23.40 -2.61
C ILE A 25 0.62 -22.99 -2.29
N GLY A 26 1.28 -22.24 -3.15
CA GLY A 26 2.65 -21.80 -2.92
C GLY A 26 3.23 -21.01 -4.09
N ARG A 27 4.47 -20.55 -3.95
CA ARG A 27 5.14 -19.76 -5.00
C ARG A 27 5.76 -20.57 -6.13
N ARG A 28 5.88 -21.90 -5.99
CA ARG A 28 6.43 -22.74 -7.08
C ARG A 28 5.42 -22.87 -8.20
N ASP A 29 5.90 -22.90 -9.45
CA ASP A 29 5.04 -23.06 -10.64
C ASP A 29 4.37 -24.45 -10.72
N ASP A 30 4.81 -25.43 -9.92
CA ASP A 30 4.18 -26.77 -9.82
C ASP A 30 3.13 -26.88 -8.69
N CYS A 31 2.80 -25.77 -8.03
CA CYS A 31 1.64 -25.70 -7.14
C CYS A 31 0.33 -25.62 -7.95
N ASP A 32 -0.75 -26.15 -7.40
CA ASP A 32 -2.07 -26.06 -8.04
C ASP A 32 -2.58 -24.61 -8.04
N ILE A 33 -2.29 -23.84 -6.98
CA ILE A 33 -2.53 -22.40 -6.90
C ILE A 33 -1.18 -21.71 -6.71
N VAL A 34 -0.69 -21.07 -7.78
CA VAL A 34 0.62 -20.41 -7.80
C VAL A 34 0.47 -18.97 -7.33
N VAL A 35 1.02 -18.63 -6.17
CA VAL A 35 1.02 -17.26 -5.63
C VAL A 35 2.40 -16.64 -5.85
N ARG A 36 2.51 -15.74 -6.81
CA ARG A 36 3.76 -15.03 -7.14
C ARG A 36 4.02 -13.94 -6.12
N ASP A 37 4.50 -14.32 -4.93
CA ASP A 37 4.80 -13.41 -3.84
C ASP A 37 6.10 -13.89 -3.16
N PRO A 38 7.11 -13.01 -2.96
CA PRO A 38 8.40 -13.44 -2.45
C PRO A 38 8.32 -13.95 -1.01
N LEU A 39 7.26 -13.61 -0.27
CA LEU A 39 7.03 -14.01 1.11
C LEU A 39 6.21 -15.30 1.23
N VAL A 40 5.66 -15.81 0.14
CA VAL A 40 4.96 -17.08 0.14
C VAL A 40 5.98 -18.22 0.05
N SER A 41 5.93 -19.17 0.99
CA SER A 41 6.75 -20.38 0.92
C SER A 41 6.53 -21.18 -0.37
N ARG A 42 7.53 -21.96 -0.77
CA ARG A 42 7.51 -22.78 -1.99
C ARG A 42 6.27 -23.65 -2.11
N ILE A 43 5.88 -24.28 -0.99
CA ILE A 43 4.58 -24.91 -0.78
C ILE A 43 4.11 -24.38 0.57
N HIS A 44 3.20 -23.41 0.56
CA HIS A 44 2.81 -22.63 1.73
C HIS A 44 1.67 -23.29 2.50
N ALA A 45 0.64 -23.72 1.79
CA ALA A 45 -0.54 -24.34 2.39
C ALA A 45 -1.13 -25.42 1.48
N THR A 46 -2.00 -26.24 2.04
CA THR A 46 -2.77 -27.25 1.32
C THR A 46 -4.26 -26.99 1.57
N LEU A 47 -5.04 -26.84 0.50
CA LEU A 47 -6.50 -26.71 0.55
C LEU A 47 -7.14 -28.09 0.32
N ILE A 48 -7.75 -28.65 1.35
CA ILE A 48 -8.35 -29.98 1.34
C ILE A 48 -9.87 -29.83 1.20
N PRO A 49 -10.47 -30.25 0.07
CA PRO A 49 -11.93 -30.27 -0.05
C PRO A 49 -12.52 -31.29 0.92
N THR A 50 -13.48 -30.88 1.74
CA THR A 50 -14.24 -31.80 2.60
C THR A 50 -15.75 -31.61 2.39
N PRO A 51 -16.59 -32.58 2.76
CA PRO A 51 -18.05 -32.42 2.71
C PRO A 51 -18.58 -31.24 3.55
N ALA A 52 -17.84 -30.81 4.57
CA ALA A 52 -18.22 -29.71 5.46
C ALA A 52 -17.76 -28.32 4.95
N GLY A 53 -16.99 -28.27 3.86
CA GLY A 53 -16.29 -27.09 3.37
C GLY A 53 -14.81 -27.37 3.11
N PRO A 54 -14.08 -26.47 2.42
CA PRO A 54 -12.63 -26.63 2.27
C PRO A 54 -11.92 -26.39 3.60
N GLU A 55 -10.97 -27.25 3.95
CA GLU A 55 -10.05 -27.04 5.08
C GLU A 55 -8.71 -26.54 4.53
N ILE A 56 -8.19 -25.44 5.08
CA ILE A 56 -6.82 -25.02 4.80
C ILE A 56 -5.88 -25.54 5.89
N VAL A 57 -4.76 -26.11 5.47
CA VAL A 57 -3.68 -26.61 6.32
C VAL A 57 -2.40 -25.88 5.96
N ASP A 58 -1.83 -25.15 6.91
CA ASP A 58 -0.51 -24.53 6.76
C ASP A 58 0.57 -25.61 6.70
N ASN A 59 1.48 -25.52 5.73
CA ASN A 59 2.55 -26.50 5.55
C ASN A 59 3.84 -26.09 6.28
N ILE A 60 3.71 -25.58 7.51
CA ILE A 60 4.82 -24.99 8.28
C ILE A 60 5.44 -23.85 7.46
N SER A 61 4.58 -22.98 6.96
CA SER A 61 5.00 -21.85 6.16
C SER A 61 5.81 -20.87 7.01
N ILE A 62 6.73 -20.16 6.37
CA ILE A 62 7.67 -19.27 7.06
C ILE A 62 6.94 -18.04 7.63
N ASN A 63 5.99 -17.50 6.86
CA ASN A 63 5.29 -16.28 7.22
C ASN A 63 3.88 -16.54 7.78
N GLY A 64 3.46 -17.81 7.86
CA GLY A 64 2.16 -18.22 8.38
C GLY A 64 1.03 -18.06 7.38
N THR A 65 0.03 -18.94 7.51
CA THR A 65 -1.29 -18.79 6.91
C THR A 65 -2.22 -18.09 7.88
N PHE A 66 -2.98 -17.11 7.40
CA PHE A 66 -4.00 -16.42 8.21
C PHE A 66 -5.38 -16.59 7.63
N VAL A 67 -6.38 -16.72 8.51
CA VAL A 67 -7.81 -16.71 8.15
C VAL A 67 -8.49 -15.62 8.97
N ASN A 68 -9.11 -14.66 8.29
CA ASN A 68 -9.74 -13.48 8.89
C ASN A 68 -8.82 -12.77 9.90
N GLY A 69 -7.56 -12.56 9.50
CA GLY A 69 -6.54 -11.88 10.30
C GLY A 69 -5.88 -12.72 11.40
N ARG A 70 -6.34 -13.96 11.62
CA ARG A 70 -5.81 -14.84 12.69
C ARG A 70 -4.88 -15.91 12.12
N PRO A 71 -3.70 -16.13 12.70
CA PRO A 71 -2.81 -17.20 12.26
C PRO A 71 -3.45 -18.57 12.52
N VAL A 72 -3.33 -19.48 11.57
CA VAL A 72 -3.88 -20.84 11.67
C VAL A 72 -2.86 -21.88 11.23
N GLN A 73 -2.85 -23.02 11.91
CA GLN A 73 -2.20 -24.23 11.39
C GLN A 73 -3.18 -25.04 10.55
N ARG A 74 -4.44 -25.10 10.98
CA ARG A 74 -5.56 -25.73 10.26
C ARG A 74 -6.83 -24.93 10.51
N ALA A 75 -7.66 -24.74 9.50
CA ALA A 75 -8.95 -24.08 9.65
C ALA A 75 -9.96 -24.57 8.60
N MET A 76 -11.19 -24.83 9.05
CA MET A 76 -12.32 -25.02 8.14
C MET A 76 -12.75 -23.65 7.60
N LEU A 77 -12.81 -23.51 6.29
CA LEU A 77 -13.15 -22.28 5.61
C LEU A 77 -14.63 -22.25 5.23
N ARG A 78 -15.19 -21.05 5.27
CA ARG A 78 -16.56 -20.73 4.85
C ARG A 78 -16.52 -19.69 3.75
N ASP A 79 -17.53 -19.71 2.88
CA ASP A 79 -17.67 -18.67 1.86
C ASP A 79 -17.69 -17.28 2.51
N GLY A 80 -16.88 -16.37 1.97
CA GLY A 80 -16.64 -15.04 2.51
C GLY A 80 -15.43 -14.92 3.44
N ASP A 81 -14.86 -16.03 3.93
CA ASP A 81 -13.62 -15.97 4.70
C ASP A 81 -12.47 -15.40 3.85
N VAL A 82 -11.59 -14.63 4.50
CA VAL A 82 -10.38 -14.10 3.89
C VAL A 82 -9.18 -14.95 4.31
N VAL A 83 -8.49 -15.54 3.35
CA VAL A 83 -7.22 -16.23 3.54
C VAL A 83 -6.09 -15.33 3.08
N THR A 84 -5.10 -15.12 3.95
CA THR A 84 -3.93 -14.29 3.67
C THR A 84 -2.66 -15.13 3.65
N LEU A 85 -1.89 -15.05 2.57
CA LEU A 85 -0.61 -15.73 2.36
C LEU A 85 0.40 -14.70 1.85
N GLY A 86 1.44 -14.40 2.64
CA GLY A 86 2.35 -13.29 2.31
C GLY A 86 1.60 -11.96 2.20
N ASN A 87 1.82 -11.22 1.12
CA ASN A 87 1.13 -9.97 0.80
C ASN A 87 -0.14 -10.18 -0.03
N SER A 88 -0.57 -11.43 -0.27
CA SER A 88 -1.75 -11.76 -1.09
C SER A 88 -2.95 -12.15 -0.24
N ASP A 89 -4.13 -11.62 -0.59
CA ASP A 89 -5.41 -11.99 0.02
C ASP A 89 -6.31 -12.73 -0.97
N PHE A 90 -7.01 -13.73 -0.42
CA PHE A 90 -7.95 -14.57 -1.13
C PHE A 90 -9.28 -14.58 -0.39
N THR A 91 -10.38 -14.49 -1.13
CA THR A 91 -11.73 -14.70 -0.60
C THR A 91 -12.19 -16.11 -0.95
N VAL A 92 -12.74 -16.81 0.02
CA VAL A 92 -13.35 -18.13 -0.18
C VAL A 92 -14.68 -17.94 -0.90
N ALA A 93 -14.84 -18.55 -2.07
CA ALA A 93 -16.07 -18.50 -2.84
C ALA A 93 -16.33 -19.83 -3.56
N GLY A 94 -17.50 -20.42 -3.32
CA GLY A 94 -17.88 -21.69 -3.96
C GLY A 94 -16.92 -22.83 -3.62
N GLY A 95 -16.35 -22.83 -2.41
CA GLY A 95 -15.37 -23.84 -1.98
C GLY A 95 -13.97 -23.68 -2.57
N THR A 96 -13.68 -22.57 -3.25
CA THR A 96 -12.35 -22.25 -3.82
C THR A 96 -11.80 -20.95 -3.24
N LEU A 97 -10.52 -20.65 -3.52
CA LEU A 97 -9.90 -19.36 -3.23
C LEU A 97 -9.91 -18.49 -4.49
N ALA A 98 -10.55 -17.33 -4.41
CA ALA A 98 -10.48 -16.30 -5.43
C ALA A 98 -9.60 -15.14 -4.93
N PRO A 99 -8.74 -14.52 -5.78
CA PRO A 99 -8.04 -13.29 -5.41
C PRO A 99 -9.03 -12.27 -4.86
N ARG A 100 -8.73 -11.69 -3.71
CA ARG A 100 -9.60 -10.71 -3.07
C ARG A 100 -9.62 -9.44 -3.93
N SER A 101 -10.72 -9.21 -4.63
CA SER A 101 -10.96 -7.93 -5.28
C SER A 101 -11.52 -6.96 -4.25
N VAL A 102 -10.72 -5.97 -3.87
CA VAL A 102 -11.19 -4.87 -3.04
C VAL A 102 -12.10 -3.98 -3.90
N ALA A 103 -13.29 -3.63 -3.41
CA ALA A 103 -14.23 -2.84 -4.20
C ALA A 103 -13.57 -1.52 -4.66
N PRO A 104 -13.85 -1.03 -5.88
CA PRO A 104 -13.26 0.20 -6.40
C PRO A 104 -13.43 1.36 -5.40
N GLY A 105 -12.32 1.89 -4.90
CA GLY A 105 -12.30 2.99 -3.93
C GLY A 105 -12.27 2.60 -2.44
N SER A 106 -12.19 1.31 -2.11
CA SER A 106 -12.09 0.82 -0.72
C SER A 106 -10.73 0.22 -0.33
N GLY A 107 -9.78 0.16 -1.27
CA GLY A 107 -8.40 -0.26 -1.01
C GLY A 107 -7.52 0.87 -0.48
N GLY A 108 -6.33 0.49 -0.03
CA GLY A 108 -5.29 1.38 0.48
C GLY A 108 -5.44 1.66 1.97
N VAL A 109 -4.82 2.75 2.43
CA VAL A 109 -4.78 3.16 3.84
C VAL A 109 -5.98 4.02 4.18
N GLN A 110 -6.65 3.70 5.29
CA GLN A 110 -7.69 4.52 5.89
C GLN A 110 -7.32 4.80 7.34
N ALA A 111 -7.11 6.09 7.65
CA ALA A 111 -6.96 6.59 9.01
C ALA A 111 -8.30 7.18 9.44
N GLU A 112 -8.89 6.62 10.49
CA GLU A 112 -10.18 7.07 11.02
C GLU A 112 -9.99 7.66 12.41
N ARG A 113 -10.16 8.98 12.54
CA ARG A 113 -10.25 9.70 13.80
C ARG A 113 -9.07 9.44 14.75
N LEU A 114 -7.86 9.41 14.19
CA LEU A 114 -6.66 9.06 14.93
C LEU A 114 -6.39 10.08 16.03
N ARG A 115 -6.24 9.58 17.25
CA ARG A 115 -5.73 10.32 18.40
C ARG A 115 -4.60 9.54 19.04
N LEU A 116 -3.57 10.24 19.45
CA LEU A 116 -2.48 9.67 20.24
C LEU A 116 -2.17 10.60 21.39
N THR A 117 -2.21 10.06 22.60
CA THR A 117 -1.82 10.74 23.84
C THR A 117 -0.72 9.92 24.50
N ILE A 118 0.42 10.54 24.76
CA ILE A 118 1.56 9.93 25.47
C ILE A 118 1.82 10.79 26.71
N ASP A 119 1.85 10.15 27.89
CA ASP A 119 2.12 10.82 29.18
C ASP A 119 1.25 12.06 29.44
N GLY A 120 -0.02 12.01 29.02
CA GLY A 120 -0.98 13.11 29.15
C GLY A 120 -0.85 14.20 28.08
N HIS A 121 0.14 14.12 27.19
CA HIS A 121 0.32 15.04 26.06
C HIS A 121 -0.32 14.49 24.79
N GLN A 122 -1.29 15.23 24.25
CA GLN A 122 -1.95 14.87 23.00
C GLN A 122 -1.05 15.24 21.80
N LEU A 123 -0.58 14.23 21.07
CA LEU A 123 0.31 14.37 19.91
C LEU A 123 -0.45 14.38 18.58
N LEU A 124 -1.62 13.73 18.53
CA LEU A 124 -2.55 13.75 17.39
C LEU A 124 -3.99 13.93 17.85
N SER A 125 -4.76 14.70 17.09
CA SER A 125 -6.12 15.10 17.43
C SER A 125 -7.08 14.94 16.24
N ASP A 126 -7.74 13.79 16.18
CA ASP A 126 -8.85 13.48 15.27
C ASP A 126 -8.44 13.55 13.79
N VAL A 127 -7.24 13.04 13.47
CA VAL A 127 -6.74 12.99 12.09
C VAL A 127 -7.45 11.89 11.32
N SER A 128 -8.13 12.25 10.24
CA SER A 128 -8.75 11.31 9.31
C SER A 128 -8.29 11.58 7.88
N PHE A 129 -7.91 10.54 7.14
CA PHE A 129 -7.62 10.64 5.71
C PHE A 129 -7.62 9.25 5.06
N THR A 130 -7.62 9.22 3.73
CA THR A 130 -7.50 7.98 2.96
C THR A 130 -6.44 8.14 1.88
N ALA A 131 -5.54 7.17 1.75
CA ALA A 131 -4.59 7.08 0.64
C ALA A 131 -4.86 5.79 -0.15
N ARG A 132 -5.31 5.93 -1.39
CA ARG A 132 -5.75 4.81 -2.23
C ARG A 132 -4.57 4.15 -2.96
N PRO A 133 -4.69 2.90 -3.43
CA PRO A 133 -3.73 2.30 -4.34
C PRO A 133 -3.55 3.21 -5.55
N GLY A 134 -2.33 3.37 -6.02
CA GLY A 134 -2.05 4.30 -7.11
C GLY A 134 -1.76 5.74 -6.66
N THR A 135 -1.83 6.06 -5.37
CA THR A 135 -1.74 7.46 -4.90
C THR A 135 -0.43 7.79 -4.21
N LEU A 136 0.08 8.98 -4.50
CA LEU A 136 1.15 9.65 -3.77
C LEU A 136 0.53 10.73 -2.88
N THR A 137 0.55 10.50 -1.57
CA THR A 137 0.02 11.43 -0.55
C THR A 137 1.18 12.12 0.17
N ALA A 138 1.23 13.45 0.13
CA ALA A 138 2.17 14.22 0.93
C ALA A 138 1.58 14.60 2.28
N VAL A 139 2.31 14.37 3.37
CA VAL A 139 2.00 14.91 4.70
C VAL A 139 2.96 16.05 4.98
N ILE A 140 2.39 17.23 5.20
CA ILE A 140 3.15 18.47 5.43
C ILE A 140 2.65 19.18 6.69
N GLY A 141 3.39 20.18 7.13
CA GLY A 141 3.06 20.95 8.33
C GLY A 141 4.32 21.46 9.03
N PRO A 142 4.17 22.48 9.90
CA PRO A 142 5.29 23.02 10.67
C PRO A 142 5.96 21.94 11.55
N SER A 143 7.14 22.26 12.06
CA SER A 143 7.79 21.40 13.06
C SER A 143 6.87 21.21 14.27
N GLY A 144 6.84 20.00 14.83
CA GLY A 144 5.96 19.68 15.96
C GLY A 144 4.47 19.46 15.60
N ALA A 145 4.08 19.51 14.32
CA ALA A 145 2.69 19.25 13.90
C ALA A 145 2.24 17.78 13.99
N GLY A 146 3.10 16.85 14.44
CA GLY A 146 2.73 15.43 14.59
C GLY A 146 2.95 14.56 13.34
N LYS A 147 3.71 15.02 12.34
CA LYS A 147 3.96 14.27 11.09
C LYS A 147 4.65 12.92 11.32
N SER A 148 5.78 12.91 12.04
CA SER A 148 6.48 11.66 12.38
C SER A 148 5.66 10.77 13.31
N THR A 149 4.83 11.36 14.18
CA THR A 149 3.86 10.61 15.00
C THR A 149 2.84 9.88 14.11
N LEU A 150 2.32 10.56 13.09
CA LEU A 150 1.40 9.95 12.13
C LEU A 150 2.06 8.78 11.40
N ILE A 151 3.31 8.93 10.92
CA ILE A 151 4.06 7.83 10.29
C ILE A 151 4.14 6.60 11.20
N LYS A 152 4.42 6.79 12.49
CA LYS A 152 4.51 5.67 13.44
C LYS A 152 3.19 4.93 13.61
N LEU A 153 2.06 5.64 13.57
CA LEU A 153 0.74 5.02 13.58
C LEU A 153 0.47 4.26 12.27
N LEU A 154 0.70 4.88 11.12
CA LEU A 154 0.50 4.24 9.82
C LEU A 154 1.40 3.02 9.61
N GLY A 155 2.62 3.07 10.15
CA GLY A 155 3.60 1.99 10.12
C GLY A 155 3.32 0.86 11.12
N GLY A 156 2.33 1.00 11.99
CA GLY A 156 2.00 0.03 13.04
C GLY A 156 2.98 -0.02 14.22
N VAL A 157 3.98 0.89 14.27
CA VAL A 157 4.98 0.98 15.34
C VAL A 157 4.37 1.45 16.66
N GLU A 158 3.49 2.45 16.57
CA GLU A 158 2.72 2.97 17.70
C GLU A 158 1.24 2.69 17.51
N ARG A 159 0.50 2.47 18.60
CA ARG A 159 -0.95 2.26 18.54
C ARG A 159 -1.70 3.55 18.87
N PRO A 160 -2.76 3.90 18.11
CA PRO A 160 -3.57 5.06 18.44
C PRO A 160 -4.27 4.86 19.79
N SER A 161 -4.38 5.93 20.58
CA SER A 161 -5.19 5.96 21.80
C SER A 161 -6.69 5.93 21.48
N MET A 162 -7.09 6.50 20.33
CA MET A 162 -8.45 6.39 19.78
C MET A 162 -8.40 6.40 18.24
N GLY A 163 -9.44 5.84 17.63
CA GLY A 163 -9.49 5.66 16.18
C GLY A 163 -8.79 4.38 15.74
N ARG A 164 -8.63 4.20 14.44
CA ARG A 164 -7.97 3.02 13.86
C ARG A 164 -7.33 3.35 12.52
N VAL A 165 -6.32 2.55 12.17
CA VAL A 165 -5.72 2.54 10.84
C VAL A 165 -6.01 1.20 10.20
N THR A 166 -6.61 1.22 9.02
CA THR A 166 -6.81 0.01 8.22
C THR A 166 -6.05 0.09 6.90
N PHE A 167 -5.59 -1.06 6.41
CA PHE A 167 -4.99 -1.22 5.09
C PHE A 167 -5.66 -2.38 4.35
N ASP A 168 -6.28 -2.10 3.20
CA ASP A 168 -7.08 -3.09 2.44
C ASP A 168 -8.13 -3.82 3.29
N GLY A 169 -8.69 -3.10 4.28
CA GLY A 169 -9.70 -3.60 5.20
C GLY A 169 -9.17 -4.40 6.40
N HIS A 170 -7.86 -4.57 6.53
CA HIS A 170 -7.22 -5.15 7.71
C HIS A 170 -6.84 -4.05 8.71
N ASP A 171 -7.12 -4.23 10.00
CA ASP A 171 -6.65 -3.31 11.03
C ASP A 171 -5.15 -3.51 11.26
N ILE A 172 -4.34 -2.48 10.97
CA ILE A 172 -2.87 -2.59 11.00
C ILE A 172 -2.37 -2.98 12.40
N HIS A 173 -3.03 -2.52 13.45
CA HIS A 173 -2.56 -2.72 14.82
C HIS A 173 -3.07 -4.02 15.43
N ALA A 174 -4.29 -4.44 15.08
CA ALA A 174 -4.87 -5.71 15.52
C ALA A 174 -4.30 -6.90 14.74
N GLU A 175 -3.97 -6.72 13.45
CA GLU A 175 -3.50 -7.75 12.53
C GLU A 175 -2.03 -7.53 12.11
N TYR A 176 -1.24 -6.88 12.96
CA TYR A 176 0.13 -6.45 12.63
C TYR A 176 1.03 -7.56 12.10
N ALA A 177 0.87 -8.80 12.59
CA ALA A 177 1.68 -9.94 12.16
C ALA A 177 1.55 -10.24 10.66
N SER A 178 0.34 -10.15 10.10
CA SER A 178 0.09 -10.34 8.66
C SER A 178 0.32 -9.04 7.86
N MET A 179 0.23 -7.87 8.50
CA MET A 179 0.37 -6.58 7.83
C MET A 179 1.81 -6.06 7.74
N ARG A 180 2.68 -6.39 8.68
CA ARG A 180 4.05 -5.81 8.77
C ARG A 180 4.89 -5.95 7.50
N SER A 181 4.64 -6.98 6.69
CA SER A 181 5.38 -7.20 5.44
C SER A 181 4.83 -6.41 4.26
N ARG A 182 3.58 -5.96 4.34
CA ARG A 182 2.90 -5.12 3.35
C ARG A 182 3.26 -3.65 3.50
N ILE A 183 3.89 -3.28 4.62
CA ILE A 183 4.23 -1.92 5.00
C ILE A 183 5.75 -1.77 4.96
N GLY A 184 6.24 -0.91 4.08
CA GLY A 184 7.64 -0.47 4.06
C GLY A 184 7.74 0.93 4.67
N VAL A 185 8.62 1.12 5.64
CA VAL A 185 8.88 2.43 6.25
C VAL A 185 10.32 2.83 5.99
N VAL A 186 10.50 3.91 5.24
CA VAL A 186 11.82 4.48 4.93
C VAL A 186 12.04 5.68 5.86
N PRO A 187 12.92 5.58 6.86
CA PRO A 187 13.19 6.69 7.76
C PRO A 187 13.94 7.83 7.04
N GLN A 188 14.09 8.97 7.72
CA GLN A 188 14.84 10.12 7.22
C GLN A 188 16.30 9.76 6.95
N ASP A 189 16.99 9.18 7.94
CA ASP A 189 18.37 8.74 7.83
C ASP A 189 18.52 7.49 6.95
N ASP A 190 19.57 7.46 6.12
CA ASP A 190 19.89 6.30 5.30
C ASP A 190 20.39 5.12 6.16
N VAL A 191 19.62 4.04 6.23
CA VAL A 191 19.94 2.85 7.05
C VAL A 191 20.84 1.84 6.30
N VAL A 192 21.23 2.15 5.05
CA VAL A 192 22.01 1.23 4.21
C VAL A 192 23.47 1.18 4.68
N HIS A 193 24.05 -0.02 4.75
CA HIS A 193 25.47 -0.20 5.08
C HIS A 193 26.40 0.47 4.07
N ARG A 194 27.03 1.58 4.50
CA ARG A 194 27.82 2.48 3.66
C ARG A 194 29.07 1.85 3.01
N GLN A 195 29.63 0.81 3.62
CA GLN A 195 30.86 0.14 3.15
C GLN A 195 30.61 -0.96 2.11
N LEU A 196 29.36 -1.41 1.97
CA LEU A 196 28.98 -2.44 1.00
C LEU A 196 28.65 -1.81 -0.36
N THR A 197 28.73 -2.60 -1.42
CA THR A 197 28.08 -2.23 -2.69
C THR A 197 26.57 -2.28 -2.57
N VAL A 198 25.84 -1.61 -3.48
CA VAL A 198 24.37 -1.68 -3.52
C VAL A 198 23.90 -3.14 -3.59
N GLU A 199 24.50 -3.96 -4.45
CA GLU A 199 24.16 -5.38 -4.57
C GLU A 199 24.43 -6.18 -3.30
N GLN A 200 25.56 -5.93 -2.63
CA GLN A 200 25.88 -6.60 -1.37
C GLN A 200 24.93 -6.19 -0.24
N ALA A 201 24.62 -4.90 -0.11
CA ALA A 201 23.72 -4.40 0.91
C ALA A 201 22.30 -4.97 0.72
N LEU A 202 21.78 -4.97 -0.51
CA LEU A 202 20.48 -5.53 -0.81
C LEU A 202 20.46 -7.06 -0.74
N GLY A 203 21.54 -7.74 -1.15
CA GLY A 203 21.69 -9.18 -1.00
C GLY A 203 21.65 -9.62 0.46
N TYR A 204 22.37 -8.90 1.33
CA TYR A 204 22.34 -9.14 2.77
C TYR A 204 20.96 -8.88 3.37
N ALA A 205 20.31 -7.75 3.03
CA ALA A 205 18.96 -7.47 3.48
C ALA A 205 17.94 -8.51 2.97
N ALA A 206 18.10 -9.02 1.75
CA ALA A 206 17.26 -10.07 1.18
C ALA A 206 17.43 -11.39 1.92
N GLU A 207 18.63 -11.74 2.38
CA GLU A 207 18.86 -12.92 3.22
C GLU A 207 18.15 -12.87 4.57
N LEU A 208 18.01 -11.67 5.14
CA LEU A 208 17.33 -11.48 6.42
C LEU A 208 15.81 -11.35 6.30
N ARG A 209 15.31 -10.77 5.19
CA ARG A 209 13.90 -10.40 5.03
C ARG A 209 13.10 -11.38 4.17
N LEU A 210 13.75 -12.11 3.27
CA LEU A 210 13.07 -13.11 2.44
C LEU A 210 13.00 -14.47 3.15
N PRO A 211 12.02 -15.30 2.81
CA PRO A 211 11.88 -16.62 3.42
C PRO A 211 13.16 -17.47 3.27
N PRO A 212 13.61 -18.19 4.32
CA PRO A 212 14.82 -19.03 4.26
C PRO A 212 14.76 -20.16 3.22
N ASP A 213 13.56 -20.57 2.78
CA ASP A 213 13.39 -21.53 1.68
C ASP A 213 13.62 -20.91 0.28
N SER A 214 13.93 -19.61 0.21
CA SER A 214 14.33 -18.92 -1.02
C SER A 214 15.74 -19.33 -1.41
N THR A 215 15.92 -19.77 -2.65
CA THR A 215 17.25 -20.11 -3.14
C THR A 215 18.10 -18.85 -3.33
N ALA A 216 19.42 -19.02 -3.43
CA ALA A 216 20.29 -17.91 -3.79
C ALA A 216 19.94 -17.30 -5.16
N ALA A 217 19.37 -18.08 -6.09
CA ALA A 217 18.88 -17.57 -7.36
C ALA A 217 17.63 -16.70 -7.19
N ASP A 218 16.66 -17.14 -6.39
CA ASP A 218 15.44 -16.37 -6.09
C ASP A 218 15.78 -15.02 -5.44
N ARG A 219 16.69 -15.03 -4.46
CA ARG A 219 17.15 -13.79 -3.80
C ARG A 219 17.85 -12.84 -4.77
N ARG A 220 18.74 -13.36 -5.62
CA ARG A 220 19.41 -12.55 -6.65
C ARG A 220 18.42 -11.95 -7.65
N GLN A 221 17.37 -12.68 -7.99
CA GLN A 221 16.33 -12.20 -8.89
C GLN A 221 15.57 -11.03 -8.26
N VAL A 222 15.08 -11.17 -7.03
CA VAL A 222 14.40 -10.08 -6.29
C VAL A 222 15.30 -8.85 -6.17
N VAL A 223 16.58 -9.04 -5.81
CA VAL A 223 17.55 -7.93 -5.72
C VAL A 223 17.75 -7.25 -7.07
N ALA A 224 17.85 -8.04 -8.15
CA ALA A 224 18.04 -7.48 -9.48
C ALA A 224 16.82 -6.66 -9.95
N GLU A 225 15.61 -7.15 -9.69
CA GLU A 225 14.36 -6.45 -10.00
C GLU A 225 14.25 -5.13 -9.22
N VAL A 226 14.55 -5.14 -7.93
CA VAL A 226 14.52 -3.93 -7.10
C VAL A 226 15.57 -2.90 -7.52
N ILE A 227 16.79 -3.35 -7.88
CA ILE A 227 17.84 -2.46 -8.42
C ILE A 227 17.38 -1.81 -9.73
N ASP A 228 16.70 -2.57 -10.59
CA ASP A 228 16.19 -2.07 -11.86
C ASP A 228 15.02 -1.09 -11.65
N GLU A 229 14.06 -1.43 -10.80
CA GLU A 229 12.88 -0.62 -10.49
C GLU A 229 13.26 0.78 -9.95
N LEU A 230 14.36 0.87 -9.20
CA LEU A 230 14.86 2.14 -8.66
C LEU A 230 15.96 2.79 -9.53
N GLU A 231 16.16 2.31 -10.75
CA GLU A 231 17.14 2.82 -11.72
C GLU A 231 18.57 2.88 -11.12
N LEU A 232 18.94 1.87 -10.33
CA LEU A 232 20.26 1.73 -9.69
C LEU A 232 21.19 0.77 -10.44
N THR A 233 20.77 0.25 -11.60
CA THR A 233 21.51 -0.78 -12.37
C THR A 233 22.96 -0.36 -12.67
N ALA A 234 23.20 0.88 -13.09
CA ALA A 234 24.55 1.40 -13.33
C ALA A 234 25.42 1.50 -12.05
N HIS A 235 24.78 1.52 -10.87
CA HIS A 235 25.41 1.66 -9.57
C HIS A 235 25.39 0.38 -8.72
N ARG A 236 24.96 -0.76 -9.30
CA ARG A 236 24.88 -2.07 -8.63
C ARG A 236 26.16 -2.42 -7.85
N ASN A 237 27.32 -2.20 -8.47
CA ASN A 237 28.64 -2.49 -7.91
C ASN A 237 29.33 -1.29 -7.27
N THR A 238 28.63 -0.15 -7.16
CA THR A 238 29.16 1.04 -6.49
C THR A 238 28.96 0.91 -4.99
N ARG A 239 29.97 1.26 -4.20
CA ARG A 239 29.83 1.36 -2.74
C ARG A 239 28.83 2.43 -2.35
N VAL A 240 28.01 2.15 -1.34
CA VAL A 240 26.94 3.06 -0.89
C VAL A 240 27.49 4.42 -0.45
N ASP A 241 28.68 4.47 0.16
CA ASP A 241 29.36 5.72 0.52
C ASP A 241 29.85 6.57 -0.66
N LYS A 242 29.90 6.01 -1.87
CA LYS A 242 30.27 6.71 -3.12
C LYS A 242 29.08 7.18 -3.94
N LEU A 243 27.86 6.80 -3.56
CA LEU A 243 26.64 7.25 -4.23
C LEU A 243 26.35 8.73 -3.92
N SER A 244 25.67 9.42 -4.84
CA SER A 244 25.08 10.74 -4.58
C SER A 244 23.99 10.66 -3.49
N GLY A 245 23.57 11.79 -2.94
CA GLY A 245 22.49 11.81 -1.94
C GLY A 245 21.20 11.17 -2.43
N GLY A 246 20.77 11.53 -3.65
CA GLY A 246 19.58 10.95 -4.26
C GLY A 246 19.73 9.44 -4.50
N GLN A 247 20.88 8.99 -5.00
CA GLN A 247 21.16 7.57 -5.22
C GLN A 247 21.17 6.76 -3.92
N ARG A 248 21.74 7.32 -2.82
CA ARG A 248 21.66 6.69 -1.50
C ARG A 248 20.23 6.58 -1.02
N LYS A 249 19.41 7.63 -1.19
CA LYS A 249 17.99 7.54 -0.83
C LYS A 249 17.27 6.46 -1.62
N ARG A 250 17.54 6.35 -2.93
CA ARG A 250 17.00 5.25 -3.74
C ARG A 250 17.43 3.89 -3.17
N ALA A 251 18.68 3.72 -2.79
CA ALA A 251 19.15 2.48 -2.14
C ALA A 251 18.42 2.21 -0.81
N SER A 252 18.14 3.25 -0.01
CA SER A 252 17.35 3.15 1.22
C SER A 252 15.91 2.68 0.94
N VAL A 253 15.26 3.21 -0.10
CA VAL A 253 13.95 2.74 -0.56
C VAL A 253 14.03 1.30 -1.08
N ALA A 254 15.12 0.95 -1.76
CA ALA A 254 15.35 -0.38 -2.32
C ALA A 254 15.31 -1.47 -1.25
N MET A 255 15.91 -1.22 -0.08
CA MET A 255 15.88 -2.17 1.04
C MET A 255 14.46 -2.50 1.50
N GLU A 256 13.55 -1.51 1.49
CA GLU A 256 12.15 -1.73 1.85
C GLU A 256 11.36 -2.45 0.77
N LEU A 257 11.71 -2.25 -0.51
CA LEU A 257 11.03 -2.90 -1.63
C LEU A 257 11.31 -4.41 -1.76
N LEU A 258 12.34 -4.93 -1.08
CA LEU A 258 12.69 -6.36 -1.14
C LEU A 258 11.54 -7.29 -0.71
N THR A 259 10.67 -6.84 0.18
CA THR A 259 9.51 -7.62 0.64
C THR A 259 8.23 -7.34 -0.16
N GLY A 260 8.33 -6.57 -1.24
CA GLY A 260 7.19 -6.18 -2.08
C GLY A 260 6.05 -5.47 -1.34
N PRO A 261 6.31 -4.45 -0.50
CA PRO A 261 5.28 -3.77 0.25
C PRO A 261 4.29 -3.05 -0.67
N SER A 262 3.02 -3.08 -0.31
CA SER A 262 1.93 -2.39 -1.01
C SER A 262 1.69 -0.98 -0.46
N LEU A 263 2.08 -0.74 0.80
CA LEU A 263 2.14 0.57 1.44
C LEU A 263 3.61 0.96 1.67
N LEU A 264 4.04 2.08 1.10
CA LEU A 264 5.35 2.66 1.34
C LEU A 264 5.20 4.01 2.03
N ILE A 265 5.80 4.16 3.21
CA ILE A 265 5.80 5.39 3.99
C ILE A 265 7.22 5.92 4.06
N LEU A 266 7.44 7.17 3.71
CA LEU A 266 8.77 7.79 3.70
C LEU A 266 8.78 9.02 4.58
N ASP A 267 9.73 9.06 5.52
CA ASP A 267 10.00 10.24 6.33
C ASP A 267 11.11 11.07 5.66
N GLU A 268 10.78 12.30 5.29
CA GLU A 268 11.70 13.30 4.73
C GLU A 268 12.68 12.76 3.65
N PRO A 269 12.18 12.08 2.58
CA PRO A 269 13.08 11.40 1.65
C PRO A 269 13.94 12.33 0.79
N THR A 270 13.64 13.63 0.78
CA THR A 270 14.37 14.61 -0.04
C THR A 270 15.11 15.65 0.78
N SER A 271 15.17 15.47 2.10
CA SER A 271 15.88 16.35 3.03
C SER A 271 17.39 16.35 2.72
N GLY A 272 17.97 17.55 2.63
CA GLY A 272 19.39 17.75 2.33
C GLY A 272 19.82 17.45 0.88
N LEU A 273 18.87 17.18 -0.04
CA LEU A 273 19.16 17.02 -1.46
C LEU A 273 19.13 18.36 -2.20
N ASP A 274 19.94 18.49 -3.25
CA ASP A 274 19.78 19.59 -4.20
C ASP A 274 18.46 19.46 -4.99
N PRO A 275 17.95 20.55 -5.60
CA PRO A 275 16.66 20.54 -6.27
C PRO A 275 16.51 19.52 -7.40
N ALA A 276 17.60 19.15 -8.08
CA ALA A 276 17.56 18.19 -9.16
C ALA A 276 17.43 16.75 -8.62
N LEU A 277 18.17 16.43 -7.56
CA LEU A 277 18.07 15.14 -6.86
C LEU A 277 16.72 14.99 -6.13
N ASP A 278 16.18 16.06 -5.53
CA ASP A 278 14.83 16.10 -4.95
C ASP A 278 13.78 15.68 -5.99
N ARG A 279 13.81 16.32 -7.18
CA ARG A 279 12.92 15.96 -8.29
C ARG A 279 13.04 14.49 -8.71
N GLN A 280 14.26 13.98 -8.77
CA GLN A 280 14.54 12.61 -9.17
C GLN A 280 13.97 11.60 -8.16
N VAL A 281 14.03 11.88 -6.86
CA VAL A 281 13.43 11.05 -5.82
C VAL A 281 11.90 11.16 -5.88
N MET A 282 11.33 12.35 -5.97
CA MET A 282 9.87 12.51 -6.08
C MET A 282 9.28 11.86 -7.34
N SER A 283 10.00 11.91 -8.46
CA SER A 283 9.61 11.22 -9.70
C SER A 283 9.63 9.70 -9.55
N MET A 284 10.63 9.17 -8.85
CA MET A 284 10.68 7.74 -8.51
C MET A 284 9.48 7.34 -7.64
N LEU A 285 9.16 8.12 -6.59
CA LEU A 285 8.01 7.85 -5.72
C LEU A 285 6.68 7.89 -6.48
N ARG A 286 6.52 8.86 -7.40
CA ARG A 286 5.37 8.92 -8.30
C ARG A 286 5.24 7.65 -9.15
N ARG A 287 6.33 7.15 -9.74
CA ARG A 287 6.30 5.90 -10.51
C ARG A 287 5.95 4.68 -9.66
N LEU A 288 6.43 4.62 -8.42
CA LEU A 288 6.06 3.54 -7.49
C LEU A 288 4.56 3.59 -7.17
N ALA A 289 3.99 4.78 -7.01
CA ALA A 289 2.55 4.96 -6.88
C ALA A 289 1.82 4.56 -8.17
N ASP A 290 2.27 5.00 -9.35
CA ASP A 290 1.68 4.62 -10.65
C ASP A 290 1.68 3.10 -10.89
N ALA A 291 2.63 2.39 -10.29
CA ALA A 291 2.68 0.92 -10.26
C ALA A 291 1.65 0.27 -9.30
N GLY A 292 0.73 1.03 -8.73
CA GLY A 292 -0.36 0.54 -7.89
C GLY A 292 -0.14 0.65 -6.38
N ARG A 293 1.07 1.00 -5.92
CA ARG A 293 1.36 1.12 -4.48
C ARG A 293 0.68 2.34 -3.86
N VAL A 294 0.42 2.26 -2.57
CA VAL A 294 0.09 3.45 -1.75
C VAL A 294 1.41 4.05 -1.28
N VAL A 295 1.67 5.31 -1.63
CA VAL A 295 2.90 6.00 -1.21
C VAL A 295 2.53 7.21 -0.35
N VAL A 296 3.01 7.23 0.88
CA VAL A 296 2.85 8.35 1.81
C VAL A 296 4.22 8.97 2.05
N VAL A 297 4.39 10.24 1.72
CA VAL A 297 5.63 10.97 1.92
C VAL A 297 5.44 12.09 2.93
N VAL A 298 6.23 12.10 3.98
CA VAL A 298 6.34 13.24 4.89
C VAL A 298 7.44 14.14 4.39
N THR A 299 7.13 15.42 4.18
CA THR A 299 8.12 16.35 3.62
C THR A 299 7.93 17.76 4.15
N HIS A 300 9.05 18.47 4.23
CA HIS A 300 9.11 19.92 4.43
C HIS A 300 9.33 20.68 3.11
N SER A 301 9.66 19.97 2.01
CA SER A 301 9.81 20.55 0.68
C SER A 301 8.44 20.70 0.00
N LEU A 302 8.12 21.92 -0.42
CA LEU A 302 6.83 22.26 -1.02
C LEU A 302 6.90 22.27 -2.55
N THR A 303 8.12 22.21 -3.10
CA THR A 303 8.44 22.38 -4.53
C THR A 303 7.69 21.40 -5.42
N TYR A 304 7.57 20.14 -4.99
CA TYR A 304 7.05 19.04 -5.80
C TYR A 304 5.69 18.51 -5.33
N LEU A 305 4.96 19.26 -4.49
CA LEU A 305 3.63 18.85 -4.03
C LEU A 305 2.63 18.64 -5.16
N ARG A 306 2.80 19.33 -6.30
CA ARG A 306 1.96 19.13 -7.49
C ARG A 306 2.10 17.74 -8.13
N MET A 307 3.13 16.97 -7.77
CA MET A 307 3.28 15.57 -8.19
C MET A 307 2.43 14.60 -7.37
N CYS A 308 1.93 15.05 -6.21
CA CYS A 308 1.12 14.26 -5.30
C CYS A 308 -0.35 14.34 -5.71
N ASP A 309 -1.10 13.27 -5.47
CA ASP A 309 -2.56 13.26 -5.68
C ASP A 309 -3.30 13.92 -4.52
N GLN A 310 -2.69 13.89 -3.35
CA GLN A 310 -3.26 14.39 -2.10
C GLN A 310 -2.20 15.03 -1.22
N VAL A 311 -2.58 16.10 -0.53
CA VAL A 311 -1.83 16.77 0.53
C VAL A 311 -2.65 16.67 1.81
N LEU A 312 -2.03 16.18 2.87
CA LEU A 312 -2.51 16.25 4.25
C LEU A 312 -1.66 17.28 4.99
N LEU A 313 -2.24 18.44 5.28
CA LEU A 313 -1.59 19.48 6.07
C LEU A 313 -2.00 19.36 7.53
N LEU A 314 -1.04 19.07 8.39
CA LEU A 314 -1.19 19.04 9.83
C LEU A 314 -0.80 20.38 10.45
N ALA A 315 -1.58 20.83 11.42
CA ALA A 315 -1.29 21.97 12.29
C ALA A 315 -0.74 21.48 13.65
N PRO A 316 -0.07 22.34 14.43
CA PRO A 316 0.36 22.03 15.80
C PRO A 316 -0.74 21.42 16.67
N GLY A 317 -0.37 20.49 17.54
CA GLY A 317 -1.33 19.64 18.27
C GLY A 317 -1.90 18.49 17.45
N GLY A 318 -1.35 18.27 16.24
CA GLY A 318 -1.69 17.13 15.40
C GLY A 318 -3.10 17.17 14.86
N LYS A 319 -3.55 18.35 14.44
CA LYS A 319 -4.89 18.60 13.90
C LYS A 319 -4.82 18.70 12.38
N THR A 320 -5.81 18.17 11.67
CA THR A 320 -5.90 18.34 10.21
C THR A 320 -6.34 19.75 9.88
N ALA A 321 -5.54 20.49 9.11
CA ALA A 321 -5.90 21.81 8.59
C ALA A 321 -6.34 21.76 7.11
N PHE A 322 -5.90 20.74 6.36
CA PHE A 322 -6.36 20.47 5.00
C PHE A 322 -6.09 19.00 4.62
N ALA A 323 -7.02 18.40 3.88
CA ALA A 323 -6.83 17.11 3.21
C ALA A 323 -7.49 17.15 1.84
N GLY A 324 -6.72 17.00 0.77
CA GLY A 324 -7.26 17.07 -0.58
C GLY A 324 -6.19 17.22 -1.65
N PRO A 325 -6.58 17.38 -2.93
CA PRO A 325 -5.61 17.52 -4.00
C PRO A 325 -4.82 18.84 -3.88
N PRO A 326 -3.53 18.89 -4.26
CA PRO A 326 -2.68 20.06 -4.04
C PRO A 326 -3.24 21.37 -4.59
N HIS A 327 -3.97 21.34 -5.71
CA HIS A 327 -4.54 22.53 -6.33
C HIS A 327 -5.69 23.16 -5.55
N ALA A 328 -6.28 22.46 -4.57
CA ALA A 328 -7.38 22.96 -3.77
C ALA A 328 -6.93 23.69 -2.49
N ILE A 329 -5.62 23.66 -2.17
CA ILE A 329 -5.12 24.22 -0.92
C ILE A 329 -5.26 25.74 -0.88
N ASP A 330 -5.02 26.43 -1.99
CA ASP A 330 -5.10 27.89 -2.08
C ASP A 330 -6.51 28.38 -1.73
N ALA A 331 -7.53 27.71 -2.27
CA ALA A 331 -8.93 28.02 -1.99
C ALA A 331 -9.33 27.69 -0.54
N ALA A 332 -8.81 26.60 0.01
CA ALA A 332 -9.10 26.18 1.38
C ALA A 332 -8.42 27.09 2.42
N MET A 333 -7.21 27.55 2.14
CA MET A 333 -6.41 28.37 3.06
C MET A 333 -6.58 29.88 2.83
N GLY A 334 -7.09 30.30 1.68
CA GLY A 334 -7.22 31.70 1.32
C GLY A 334 -5.91 32.39 0.95
N SER A 335 -4.83 31.62 0.77
CA SER A 335 -3.53 32.10 0.30
C SER A 335 -2.84 31.00 -0.51
N SER A 336 -2.07 31.38 -1.51
CA SER A 336 -1.15 30.49 -2.24
C SER A 336 0.30 30.59 -1.72
N ASP A 337 0.55 31.48 -0.75
CA ASP A 337 1.86 31.65 -0.12
C ASP A 337 2.01 30.69 1.08
N TRP A 338 2.99 29.80 1.00
CA TRP A 338 3.22 28.80 2.03
C TRP A 338 3.67 29.39 3.38
N ALA A 339 4.35 30.53 3.38
CA ALA A 339 4.73 31.20 4.62
C ALA A 339 3.48 31.71 5.34
N ASP A 340 2.53 32.31 4.60
CA ASP A 340 1.25 32.76 5.15
C ASP A 340 0.41 31.58 5.65
N ILE A 341 0.32 30.51 4.85
CA ILE A 341 -0.41 29.28 5.23
C ILE A 341 0.18 28.72 6.53
N PHE A 342 1.50 28.57 6.61
CA PHE A 342 2.16 28.02 7.80
C PHE A 342 2.06 28.94 9.00
N ALA A 343 2.15 30.26 8.82
CA ALA A 343 1.94 31.24 9.87
C ALA A 343 0.52 31.13 10.44
N PHE A 344 -0.49 31.06 9.57
CA PHE A 344 -1.89 30.90 9.98
C PHE A 344 -2.13 29.61 10.76
N VAL A 345 -1.76 28.44 10.21
CA VAL A 345 -2.02 27.15 10.89
C VAL A 345 -1.22 27.01 12.18
N SER A 346 -0.09 27.71 12.32
CA SER A 346 0.70 27.71 13.57
C SER A 346 0.14 28.66 14.61
N ALA A 347 -0.35 29.82 14.20
CA ALA A 347 -0.91 30.83 15.09
C ALA A 347 -2.29 30.42 15.65
N ASP A 348 -3.12 29.77 14.82
CA ASP A 348 -4.45 29.31 15.22
C ASP A 348 -4.78 27.91 14.66
N PRO A 349 -4.21 26.85 15.26
CA PRO A 349 -4.45 25.46 14.83
C PRO A 349 -5.92 25.04 14.93
N ASP A 350 -6.67 25.60 15.91
CA ASP A 350 -8.08 25.29 16.14
C ASP A 350 -8.98 25.91 15.06
N ALA A 351 -8.76 27.16 14.69
CA ALA A 351 -9.49 27.77 13.59
C ALA A 351 -9.19 27.08 12.25
N ALA A 352 -7.93 26.71 12.00
CA ALA A 352 -7.56 25.95 10.80
C ALA A 352 -8.28 24.60 10.74
N HIS A 353 -8.32 23.87 11.86
CA HIS A 353 -9.05 22.59 11.96
C HIS A 353 -10.57 22.76 11.82
N TYR A 354 -11.15 23.78 12.45
CA TYR A 354 -12.56 24.09 12.32
C TYR A 354 -12.96 24.44 10.88
N ARG A 355 -12.13 25.21 10.17
CA ARG A 355 -12.32 25.50 8.73
C ARG A 355 -12.30 24.23 7.90
N TYR A 356 -11.37 23.32 8.19
CA TYR A 356 -11.32 22.02 7.51
C TYR A 356 -12.63 21.23 7.72
N LEU A 357 -13.08 21.06 8.96
CA LEU A 357 -14.29 20.31 9.29
C LEU A 357 -15.58 20.93 8.68
N THR A 358 -15.66 22.26 8.64
CA THR A 358 -16.84 22.96 8.09
C THR A 358 -16.80 23.10 6.57
N GLY A 359 -15.60 23.16 5.98
CA GLY A 359 -15.40 23.16 4.52
C GLY A 359 -15.77 21.83 3.87
N GLU A 360 -15.54 20.71 4.55
CA GLU A 360 -15.93 19.36 4.06
C GLU A 360 -17.45 19.16 3.97
N GLN A 361 -18.27 19.92 4.71
CA GLN A 361 -19.74 19.82 4.61
C GLN A 361 -20.32 20.27 3.25
N ARG A 362 -19.48 20.70 2.30
CA ARG A 362 -19.88 21.04 0.92
C ARG A 362 -19.49 20.02 -0.15
N THR A 363 -18.79 18.93 0.19
CA THR A 363 -18.41 17.91 -0.81
C THR A 363 -19.26 16.65 -0.64
N PRO A 364 -20.31 16.43 -1.45
CA PRO A 364 -20.99 15.14 -1.44
C PRO A 364 -20.01 14.06 -1.92
N PRO A 365 -20.15 12.80 -1.44
CA PRO A 365 -19.34 11.70 -1.97
C PRO A 365 -19.46 11.67 -3.50
N PRO A 366 -18.39 11.32 -4.24
CA PRO A 366 -18.41 11.28 -5.69
C PRO A 366 -19.59 10.43 -6.14
N ARG A 367 -20.54 11.03 -6.86
CA ARG A 367 -21.71 10.32 -7.38
C ARG A 367 -21.23 9.13 -8.19
N ARG A 368 -21.66 7.92 -7.79
CA ARG A 368 -21.49 6.70 -8.60
C ARG A 368 -21.92 7.01 -10.03
N ARG A 369 -20.99 6.97 -10.99
CA ARG A 369 -21.35 6.94 -12.41
C ARG A 369 -22.19 5.68 -12.62
N ARG A 370 -23.49 5.85 -12.90
CA ARG A 370 -24.31 4.75 -13.39
C ARG A 370 -23.66 4.23 -14.68
N PRO A 371 -23.55 2.91 -14.89
CA PRO A 371 -23.10 2.38 -16.16
C PRO A 371 -24.03 2.92 -17.26
N SER A 372 -23.44 3.43 -18.33
CA SER A 372 -24.16 3.88 -19.51
C SER A 372 -25.09 2.77 -19.98
N SER A 373 -26.39 3.06 -20.03
CA SER A 373 -27.36 2.19 -20.68
C SER A 373 -26.92 1.96 -22.13
N ARG A 374 -26.87 0.69 -22.54
CA ARG A 374 -26.62 0.26 -23.92
C ARG A 374 -27.41 1.11 -24.93
N PRO A 375 -26.86 1.43 -26.11
CA PRO A 375 -27.62 2.10 -27.15
C PRO A 375 -28.80 1.21 -27.58
N ALA A 376 -29.97 1.83 -27.72
CA ALA A 376 -31.20 1.19 -28.13
C ALA A 376 -31.05 0.55 -29.52
N VAL A 377 -31.49 -0.71 -29.64
CA VAL A 377 -31.65 -1.42 -30.91
C VAL A 377 -32.78 -0.73 -31.69
N PRO A 378 -32.58 -0.36 -32.97
CA PRO A 378 -33.67 0.22 -33.76
C PRO A 378 -34.76 -0.83 -34.01
N PRO A 379 -36.04 -0.43 -34.05
CA PRO A 379 -37.14 -1.38 -34.23
C PRO A 379 -37.06 -2.02 -35.63
N ALA A 380 -37.28 -3.33 -35.66
CA ALA A 380 -37.44 -4.09 -36.88
C ALA A 380 -38.61 -3.51 -37.70
N SER A 381 -38.32 -3.13 -38.94
CA SER A 381 -39.34 -2.82 -39.94
C SER A 381 -40.14 -4.08 -40.24
N GLY A 382 -41.30 -4.20 -39.60
CA GLY A 382 -42.31 -5.21 -39.90
C GLY A 382 -42.79 -5.07 -41.34
N GLY A 383 -42.79 -6.19 -42.06
CA GLY A 383 -43.40 -6.29 -43.37
C GLY A 383 -44.88 -5.96 -43.31
N GLY A 384 -45.30 -5.10 -44.24
CA GLY A 384 -46.69 -4.85 -44.57
C GLY A 384 -46.84 -4.89 -46.08
N GLY A 385 -47.28 -6.04 -46.59
CA GLY A 385 -47.76 -6.14 -47.97
C GLY A 385 -49.09 -5.40 -48.16
N ARG A 386 -49.30 -4.93 -49.40
CA ARG A 386 -50.57 -4.63 -50.10
C ARG A 386 -50.16 -4.25 -51.53
N SER A 387 -50.26 -5.14 -52.52
CA SER A 387 -51.43 -5.42 -53.38
C SER A 387 -52.10 -4.16 -53.96
N GLY A 388 -52.08 -4.05 -55.29
CA GLY A 388 -53.19 -3.45 -56.06
C GLY A 388 -52.80 -2.41 -57.11
N ALA A 389 -52.62 -2.90 -58.35
CA ALA A 389 -52.95 -2.33 -59.67
C ALA A 389 -51.79 -2.43 -60.66
#